data_AF-A0A967VLZ4-F1
#
_entry.id   AF-A0A967VLZ4-F1
#
_cell.length_a   1.000
_cell.length_b   1.000
_cell.length_c   1.000
_cell.angle_alpha   90.00
_cell.angle_beta   90.00
_cell.angle_gamma   90.00
#
_symmetry.space_group_name_H-M   'P 1'
#
loop_
_entity.id
_entity.type
_entity.pdbx_description
1 polymer ?
#
loop_
_entity_poly.entity_id
_entity_poly.type
_entity_poly.pdbx_seq_one_letter_code
_entity_poly.pdbx_strand_id
1 'polypeptide(L)'
;PDEWAPESAKLALESRAFPFLTYDPDAGDSIAECLSLDGNPDMQEVWPLYELTYVDDEGAEQTMELPVTIADWAATETRFKKHFKAVPEDEWDEDMVVFHEFVALDREEREGKSPFIHSRGDDGSLRRTRVSQEIVELAEERLLYWHQLKEMAGLEVPDWVRDEIGSEMQAEFEAKLATARQEFEAKLEELKATYPQIIARRLAEGLVKQGNGNRTVADLLKTAESTPGLEPIGADVGGLRIGPSGGNGAGQAGGGAAQKEEGGVATMEKPESVVEAAAAEPEEEEDVGLAMEPYI
;
A
#
# COMPACT_ATOMS: atom_id res chain seq x y z
N PRO A 1 -12.14 1.55 -44.72
CA PRO A 1 -12.51 2.90 -45.20
C PRO A 1 -11.54 3.92 -44.59
N ASP A 2 -11.18 5.00 -45.29
CA ASP A 2 -10.22 5.99 -44.75
C ASP A 2 -10.78 6.79 -43.56
N GLU A 3 -12.08 6.64 -43.27
CA GLU A 3 -12.79 7.31 -42.17
C GLU A 3 -12.36 6.83 -40.77
N TRP A 4 -11.81 5.60 -40.62
CA TRP A 4 -11.35 5.06 -39.33
C TRP A 4 -10.00 5.63 -38.85
N ALA A 5 -9.29 6.38 -39.69
CA ALA A 5 -7.95 6.88 -39.38
C ALA A 5 -7.88 7.86 -38.19
N PRO A 6 -8.82 8.82 -38.00
CA PRO A 6 -8.84 9.69 -36.82
C PRO A 6 -9.16 8.92 -35.53
N GLU A 7 -10.08 7.95 -35.59
CA GLU A 7 -10.48 7.11 -34.46
C GLU A 7 -9.34 6.19 -34.04
N SER A 8 -8.64 5.56 -35.00
CA SER A 8 -7.40 4.81 -34.75
C SER A 8 -6.30 5.67 -34.10
N ALA A 9 -6.14 6.92 -34.54
CA ALA A 9 -5.14 7.84 -33.98
C ALA A 9 -5.49 8.29 -32.56
N LYS A 10 -6.78 8.50 -32.27
CA LYS A 10 -7.29 8.78 -30.92
C LYS A 10 -7.08 7.58 -29.99
N LEU A 11 -7.49 6.38 -30.43
CA LEU A 11 -7.30 5.13 -29.70
C LEU A 11 -5.82 4.83 -29.40
N ALA A 12 -4.92 5.09 -30.34
CA ALA A 12 -3.47 4.96 -30.17
C ALA A 12 -2.88 5.91 -29.11
N LEU A 13 -3.47 7.10 -28.93
CA LEU A 13 -3.08 8.07 -27.92
C LEU A 13 -3.59 7.67 -26.53
N GLU A 14 -4.87 7.30 -26.47
CA GLU A 14 -5.59 6.94 -25.24
C GLU A 14 -5.07 5.65 -24.60
N SER A 15 -4.81 4.63 -25.41
CA SER A 15 -4.19 3.36 -25.00
C SER A 15 -2.73 3.45 -24.54
N ARG A 16 -2.11 4.64 -24.63
CA ARG A 16 -0.66 4.89 -24.48
C ARG A 16 0.21 4.14 -25.50
N ALA A 17 -0.33 3.69 -26.64
CA ALA A 17 0.44 3.07 -27.72
C ALA A 17 1.46 4.04 -28.33
N PHE A 18 1.00 5.26 -28.62
CA PHE A 18 1.76 6.36 -29.20
C PHE A 18 1.44 7.67 -28.46
N PRO A 19 2.06 7.92 -27.30
CA PRO A 19 1.89 9.17 -26.56
C PRO A 19 2.32 10.40 -27.39
N PHE A 20 1.57 11.49 -27.26
CA PHE A 20 1.90 12.77 -27.88
C PHE A 20 2.97 13.50 -27.05
N LEU A 21 3.96 14.09 -27.71
CA LEU A 21 4.95 14.95 -27.06
C LEU A 21 5.35 16.12 -27.97
N THR A 22 5.60 17.26 -27.36
CA THR A 22 6.21 18.43 -28.01
C THR A 22 7.52 18.76 -27.31
N TYR A 23 8.58 19.00 -28.07
CA TYR A 23 9.86 19.45 -27.55
C TYR A 23 10.23 20.80 -28.14
N ASP A 24 10.30 21.83 -27.30
CA ASP A 24 10.71 23.19 -27.65
C ASP A 24 12.01 23.54 -26.93
N PRO A 25 13.17 23.58 -27.62
CA PRO A 25 14.46 23.88 -27.01
C PRO A 25 14.61 25.34 -26.55
N ASP A 26 13.70 26.25 -26.95
CA ASP A 26 13.72 27.66 -26.54
C ASP A 26 12.81 27.92 -25.32
N ALA A 27 12.10 26.91 -24.80
CA ALA A 27 11.14 27.06 -23.71
C ALA A 27 11.78 27.13 -22.30
N GLY A 28 13.00 26.62 -22.11
CA GLY A 28 13.71 26.69 -20.83
C GLY A 28 15.15 26.17 -20.88
N ASP A 29 15.78 26.05 -19.70
CA ASP A 29 17.17 25.61 -19.55
C ASP A 29 17.29 24.09 -19.29
N SER A 30 16.18 23.43 -18.96
CA SER A 30 16.12 22.00 -18.61
C SER A 30 15.18 21.19 -19.52
N ILE A 31 15.41 19.87 -19.62
CA ILE A 31 14.56 18.97 -20.43
C ILE A 31 13.10 19.03 -19.99
N ALA A 32 12.83 19.17 -18.69
CA ALA A 32 11.47 19.27 -18.14
C ALA A 32 10.75 20.57 -18.53
N GLU A 33 11.47 21.67 -18.75
CA GLU A 33 10.89 22.92 -19.27
C GLU A 33 10.70 22.87 -20.80
N CYS A 34 11.53 22.08 -21.49
CA CYS A 34 11.48 21.94 -22.95
C CYS A 34 10.51 20.86 -23.45
N LEU A 35 10.09 19.89 -22.61
CA LEU A 35 9.24 18.76 -22.99
C LEU A 35 7.82 18.90 -22.42
N SER A 36 6.82 19.05 -23.29
CA SER A 36 5.39 19.03 -22.92
C SER A 36 4.70 17.73 -23.38
N LEU A 37 3.84 17.21 -22.51
CA LEU A 37 2.95 16.06 -22.74
C LEU A 37 1.46 16.46 -22.73
N ASP A 38 1.13 17.76 -22.74
CA ASP A 38 -0.23 18.27 -22.52
C ASP A 38 -1.26 17.85 -23.59
N GLY A 39 -0.79 17.27 -24.70
CA GLY A 39 -1.65 16.73 -25.76
C GLY A 39 -2.19 15.33 -25.50
N ASN A 40 -1.86 14.67 -24.37
CA ASN A 40 -2.41 13.37 -24.00
C ASN A 40 -3.62 13.53 -23.07
N PRO A 41 -4.64 12.66 -23.17
CA PRO A 41 -5.76 12.62 -22.23
C PRO A 41 -5.34 12.06 -20.87
N ASP A 42 -6.11 12.43 -19.85
CA ASP A 42 -6.08 11.92 -18.48
C ASP A 42 -4.66 11.67 -17.95
N MET A 43 -3.88 12.75 -17.89
CA MET A 43 -2.45 12.76 -17.50
C MET A 43 -2.18 12.20 -16.09
N GLN A 44 -3.18 12.24 -15.22
CA GLN A 44 -3.14 11.76 -13.84
C GLN A 44 -3.37 10.25 -13.75
N GLU A 45 -4.10 9.67 -14.70
CA GLU A 45 -4.47 8.26 -14.73
C GLU A 45 -3.52 7.44 -15.61
N VAL A 46 -3.50 6.12 -15.41
CA VAL A 46 -2.72 5.21 -16.27
C VAL A 46 -3.32 5.19 -17.68
N TRP A 47 -4.64 5.05 -17.77
CA TRP A 47 -5.43 5.03 -19.00
C TRP A 47 -6.76 5.79 -18.78
N PRO A 48 -7.36 6.37 -19.84
CA PRO A 48 -8.70 6.96 -19.79
C PRO A 48 -9.77 5.87 -19.67
N LEU A 49 -10.86 6.17 -18.96
CA LEU A 49 -12.02 5.28 -18.78
C LEU A 49 -13.09 5.50 -19.85
N TYR A 50 -13.72 4.41 -20.29
CA TYR A 50 -14.78 4.39 -21.30
C TYR A 50 -15.97 3.55 -20.82
N GLU A 51 -17.18 3.96 -21.19
CA GLU A 51 -18.42 3.20 -20.95
C GLU A 51 -18.63 2.14 -22.05
N LEU A 52 -18.57 0.87 -21.68
CA LEU A 52 -18.98 -0.27 -22.49
C LEU A 52 -20.44 -0.63 -22.18
N THR A 53 -21.32 -0.43 -23.17
CA THR A 53 -22.72 -0.89 -23.11
C THR A 53 -22.90 -2.19 -23.88
N TYR A 54 -23.50 -3.19 -23.21
CA TYR A 54 -23.76 -4.54 -23.71
C TYR A 54 -25.17 -5.01 -23.34
N VAL A 55 -25.61 -6.12 -23.93
CA VAL A 55 -26.86 -6.80 -23.59
C VAL A 55 -26.53 -8.07 -22.81
N ASP A 56 -27.22 -8.30 -21.68
CA ASP A 56 -27.07 -9.50 -20.86
C ASP A 56 -27.98 -10.67 -21.30
N ASP A 57 -27.83 -11.82 -20.64
CA ASP A 57 -28.58 -13.06 -20.90
C ASP A 57 -30.10 -12.91 -20.74
N GLU A 58 -30.56 -11.91 -19.95
CA GLU A 58 -31.98 -11.60 -19.77
C GLU A 58 -32.51 -10.64 -20.86
N GLY A 59 -31.63 -10.13 -21.73
CA GLY A 59 -31.94 -9.17 -22.77
C GLY A 59 -32.02 -7.73 -22.28
N ALA A 60 -31.47 -7.43 -21.10
CA ALA A 60 -31.40 -6.08 -20.55
C ALA A 60 -30.11 -5.37 -21.00
N GLU A 61 -30.21 -4.05 -21.20
CA GLU A 61 -29.06 -3.19 -21.53
C GLU A 61 -28.30 -2.84 -20.25
N GLN A 62 -27.02 -3.17 -20.23
CA GLN A 62 -26.12 -3.05 -19.08
C GLN A 62 -24.88 -2.24 -19.50
N THR A 63 -24.31 -1.48 -18.57
CA THR A 63 -23.11 -0.66 -18.82
C THR A 63 -22.04 -0.94 -17.77
N MET A 64 -20.77 -0.96 -18.18
CA MET A 64 -19.61 -1.00 -17.29
C MET A 64 -18.56 0.02 -17.74
N GLU A 65 -17.76 0.53 -16.80
CA GLU A 65 -16.61 1.40 -17.10
C GLU A 65 -15.34 0.55 -17.17
N LEU A 66 -14.56 0.71 -18.24
CA LEU A 66 -13.30 0.01 -18.47
C LEU A 66 -12.23 0.99 -18.99
N PRO A 67 -10.96 0.89 -18.58
CA PRO A 67 -9.90 1.67 -19.19
C PRO A 67 -9.60 1.18 -20.61
N VAL A 68 -9.33 2.12 -21.52
CA VAL A 68 -8.84 1.81 -22.86
C VAL A 68 -7.33 1.56 -22.81
N THR A 69 -6.94 0.30 -22.98
CA THR A 69 -5.55 -0.15 -22.82
C THR A 69 -4.86 -0.40 -24.17
N ILE A 70 -3.56 -0.73 -24.12
CA ILE A 70 -2.80 -1.16 -25.30
C ILE A 70 -3.37 -2.41 -25.97
N ALA A 71 -4.05 -3.29 -25.22
CA ALA A 71 -4.66 -4.50 -25.76
C ALA A 71 -5.87 -4.16 -26.64
N ASP A 72 -6.67 -3.16 -26.26
CA ASP A 72 -7.82 -2.70 -27.03
C ASP A 72 -7.38 -2.08 -28.36
N TRP A 73 -6.35 -1.22 -28.33
CA TRP A 73 -5.72 -0.73 -29.56
C TRP A 73 -5.16 -1.87 -30.42
N ALA A 74 -4.40 -2.79 -29.82
CA ALA A 74 -3.80 -3.91 -30.55
C ALA A 74 -4.84 -4.89 -31.13
N ALA A 75 -6.03 -5.00 -30.53
CA ALA A 75 -7.12 -5.82 -31.07
C ALA A 75 -7.69 -5.28 -32.39
N THR A 76 -7.65 -3.95 -32.61
CA THR A 76 -8.04 -3.32 -33.89
C THR A 76 -7.01 -3.50 -35.01
N GLU A 77 -5.80 -3.89 -34.66
CA GLU A 77 -4.62 -3.84 -35.51
C GLU A 77 -4.31 -5.23 -36.10
N THR A 78 -4.63 -5.46 -37.38
CA THR A 78 -4.52 -6.77 -38.06
C THR A 78 -3.18 -7.50 -37.83
N ARG A 79 -2.08 -6.75 -37.69
CA ARG A 79 -0.73 -7.29 -37.39
C ARG A 79 -0.65 -8.06 -36.06
N PHE A 80 -1.54 -7.77 -35.10
CA PHE A 80 -1.60 -8.44 -33.81
C PHE A 80 -2.71 -9.50 -33.71
N LYS A 81 -3.55 -9.74 -34.75
CA LYS A 81 -4.69 -10.70 -34.71
C LYS A 81 -4.36 -12.05 -34.04
N LYS A 82 -3.16 -12.59 -34.28
CA LYS A 82 -2.69 -13.88 -33.70
C LYS A 82 -2.55 -13.90 -32.16
N HIS A 83 -2.54 -12.74 -31.51
CA HIS A 83 -2.40 -12.58 -30.06
C HIS A 83 -3.74 -12.52 -29.32
N PHE A 84 -4.86 -12.61 -30.06
CA PHE A 84 -6.21 -12.52 -29.55
C PHE A 84 -6.99 -13.78 -29.94
N LYS A 85 -7.68 -14.39 -28.98
CA LYS A 85 -8.60 -15.51 -29.20
C LYS A 85 -9.92 -15.25 -28.48
N ALA A 86 -11.04 -15.32 -29.20
CA ALA A 86 -12.36 -15.31 -28.58
C ALA A 86 -12.49 -16.52 -27.64
N VAL A 87 -13.12 -16.32 -26.48
CA VAL A 87 -13.35 -17.39 -25.49
C VAL A 87 -14.85 -17.67 -25.42
N PRO A 88 -15.30 -18.90 -25.74
CA PRO A 88 -16.67 -19.33 -25.55
C PRO A 88 -17.14 -19.11 -24.11
N GLU A 89 -18.42 -18.76 -23.91
CA GLU A 89 -18.99 -18.49 -22.58
C GLU A 89 -18.87 -19.68 -21.62
N ASP A 90 -18.90 -20.92 -22.14
CA ASP A 90 -18.69 -22.15 -21.37
C ASP A 90 -17.23 -22.41 -20.97
N GLU A 91 -16.27 -21.68 -21.56
CA GLU A 91 -14.86 -21.64 -21.16
C GLU A 91 -14.54 -20.46 -20.21
N TRP A 92 -15.53 -19.68 -19.75
CA TRP A 92 -15.27 -18.58 -18.82
C TRP A 92 -15.04 -19.10 -17.39
N ASP A 93 -13.83 -18.90 -16.89
CA ASP A 93 -13.42 -19.29 -15.54
C ASP A 93 -13.10 -18.08 -14.62
N GLU A 94 -12.75 -18.38 -13.36
CA GLU A 94 -12.39 -17.41 -12.31
C GLU A 94 -10.90 -16.99 -12.35
N ASP A 95 -10.05 -17.73 -13.06
CA ASP A 95 -8.62 -17.41 -13.26
C ASP A 95 -8.41 -16.46 -14.45
N MET A 96 -9.45 -16.24 -15.27
CA MET A 96 -9.53 -15.15 -16.25
C MET A 96 -9.59 -13.78 -15.57
N VAL A 97 -8.61 -12.91 -15.83
CA VAL A 97 -8.56 -11.55 -15.29
C VAL A 97 -8.60 -10.52 -16.42
N VAL A 98 -9.35 -9.44 -16.20
CA VAL A 98 -9.47 -8.34 -17.17
C VAL A 98 -8.10 -7.64 -17.34
N PHE A 99 -7.73 -7.32 -18.58
CA PHE A 99 -6.35 -7.03 -18.98
C PHE A 99 -5.63 -5.99 -18.09
N HIS A 100 -6.29 -4.87 -17.79
CA HIS A 100 -5.72 -3.81 -16.95
C HIS A 100 -5.38 -4.26 -15.53
N GLU A 101 -6.23 -5.06 -14.89
CA GLU A 101 -5.97 -5.66 -13.57
C GLU A 101 -4.83 -6.69 -13.68
N PHE A 102 -4.81 -7.52 -14.72
CA PHE A 102 -3.75 -8.51 -14.91
C PHE A 102 -2.37 -7.85 -15.08
N VAL A 103 -2.28 -6.73 -15.79
CA VAL A 103 -1.03 -5.94 -15.90
C VAL A 103 -0.64 -5.32 -14.56
N ALA A 104 -1.61 -4.91 -13.73
CA ALA A 104 -1.36 -4.36 -12.40
C ALA A 104 -0.94 -5.42 -11.34
N LEU A 105 -1.23 -6.71 -11.55
CA LEU A 105 -0.82 -7.80 -10.66
C LEU A 105 0.69 -8.02 -10.65
N ASP A 106 1.21 -8.43 -9.48
CA ASP A 106 2.58 -8.89 -9.32
C ASP A 106 2.86 -10.14 -10.16
N ARG A 107 4.12 -10.36 -10.56
CA ARG A 107 4.50 -11.52 -11.39
C ARG A 107 4.14 -12.87 -10.76
N GLU A 108 4.18 -12.97 -9.43
CA GLU A 108 3.79 -14.18 -8.68
C GLU A 108 2.27 -14.36 -8.68
N GLU A 109 1.50 -13.27 -8.56
CA GLU A 109 0.04 -13.30 -8.55
C GLU A 109 -0.58 -13.59 -9.92
N ARG A 110 0.19 -13.49 -11.01
CA ARG A 110 -0.23 -13.87 -12.37
C ARG A 110 -0.11 -15.37 -12.64
N GLU A 111 0.54 -16.16 -11.77
CA GLU A 111 0.68 -17.61 -11.99
C GLU A 111 -0.70 -18.29 -12.01
N GLY A 112 -0.97 -19.10 -13.05
CA GLY A 112 -2.26 -19.77 -13.27
C GLY A 112 -3.34 -18.92 -13.95
N LYS A 113 -3.22 -17.58 -13.93
CA LYS A 113 -4.24 -16.66 -14.46
C LYS A 113 -4.09 -16.40 -15.96
N SER A 114 -5.17 -16.01 -16.64
CA SER A 114 -5.14 -15.64 -18.06
C SER A 114 -5.74 -14.24 -18.32
N PRO A 115 -5.06 -13.35 -19.05
CA PRO A 115 -5.59 -12.02 -19.34
C PRO A 115 -6.62 -12.05 -20.47
N PHE A 116 -7.65 -11.22 -20.37
CA PHE A 116 -8.63 -11.00 -21.44
C PHE A 116 -9.07 -9.54 -21.54
N ILE A 117 -9.54 -9.12 -22.71
CA ILE A 117 -10.32 -7.88 -22.89
C ILE A 117 -11.78 -8.21 -23.17
N HIS A 118 -12.67 -7.29 -22.79
CA HIS A 118 -14.06 -7.35 -23.21
C HIS A 118 -14.21 -6.84 -24.65
N SER A 119 -15.05 -7.49 -25.43
CA SER A 119 -15.48 -7.02 -26.75
C SER A 119 -16.99 -7.18 -26.90
N ARG A 120 -17.58 -6.46 -27.84
CA ARG A 120 -19.01 -6.51 -28.14
C ARG A 120 -19.25 -7.40 -29.36
N GLY A 121 -20.24 -8.28 -29.28
CA GLY A 121 -20.71 -9.06 -30.43
C GLY A 121 -21.61 -8.25 -31.37
N ASP A 122 -21.78 -8.73 -32.61
CA ASP A 122 -22.67 -8.13 -33.63
C ASP A 122 -24.14 -8.03 -33.15
N ASP A 123 -24.52 -8.88 -32.20
CA ASP A 123 -25.81 -8.96 -31.53
C ASP A 123 -25.92 -8.07 -30.28
N GLY A 124 -24.82 -7.45 -29.85
CA GLY A 124 -24.71 -6.69 -28.61
C GLY A 124 -24.32 -7.50 -27.38
N SER A 125 -24.07 -8.81 -27.51
CA SER A 125 -23.56 -9.65 -26.43
C SER A 125 -22.20 -9.18 -25.92
N LEU A 126 -21.92 -9.43 -24.64
CA LEU A 126 -20.60 -9.24 -24.05
C LEU A 126 -19.74 -10.47 -24.34
N ARG A 127 -18.56 -10.29 -24.93
CA ARG A 127 -17.60 -11.37 -25.22
C ARG A 127 -16.31 -11.17 -24.44
N ARG A 128 -15.63 -12.26 -24.12
CA ARG A 128 -14.24 -12.25 -23.62
C ARG A 128 -13.29 -12.64 -24.75
N THR A 129 -12.23 -11.87 -24.92
CA THR A 129 -11.15 -12.17 -25.87
C THR A 129 -9.85 -12.35 -25.08
N ARG A 130 -9.36 -13.59 -24.98
CA ARG A 130 -8.10 -13.95 -24.32
C ARG A 130 -6.94 -13.28 -25.07
N VAL A 131 -6.05 -12.68 -24.31
CA VAL A 131 -4.89 -11.92 -24.78
C VAL A 131 -3.62 -12.73 -24.50
N SER A 132 -2.65 -12.71 -25.42
CA SER A 132 -1.38 -13.42 -25.23
C SER A 132 -0.39 -12.65 -24.35
N GLN A 133 0.56 -13.36 -23.75
CA GLN A 133 1.60 -12.78 -22.90
C GLN A 133 2.43 -11.68 -23.59
N GLU A 134 2.67 -11.76 -24.91
CA GLU A 134 3.43 -10.74 -25.64
C GLU A 134 2.73 -9.37 -25.68
N ILE A 135 1.40 -9.31 -25.52
CA ILE A 135 0.65 -8.04 -25.40
C ILE A 135 0.71 -7.51 -23.97
N VAL A 136 0.83 -8.39 -22.96
CA VAL A 136 1.13 -7.99 -21.57
C VAL A 136 2.53 -7.37 -21.49
N GLU A 137 3.53 -8.02 -22.08
CA GLU A 137 4.91 -7.50 -22.17
C GLU A 137 4.95 -6.14 -22.91
N LEU A 138 4.17 -6.00 -24.00
CA LEU A 138 4.00 -4.73 -24.69
C LEU A 138 3.37 -3.65 -23.78
N ALA A 139 2.38 -4.00 -22.94
CA ALA A 139 1.79 -3.07 -21.97
C ALA A 139 2.80 -2.58 -20.95
N GLU A 140 3.58 -3.50 -20.36
CA GLU A 140 4.64 -3.16 -19.42
C GLU A 140 5.67 -2.22 -20.05
N GLU A 141 6.09 -2.46 -21.30
CA GLU A 141 6.99 -1.57 -22.03
C GLU A 141 6.35 -0.19 -22.30
N ARG A 142 5.08 -0.14 -22.71
CA ARG A 142 4.37 1.14 -22.94
C ARG A 142 4.21 1.95 -21.66
N LEU A 143 3.85 1.32 -20.55
CA LEU A 143 3.72 1.98 -19.25
C LEU A 143 5.06 2.48 -18.73
N LEU A 144 6.13 1.68 -18.84
CA LEU A 144 7.48 2.11 -18.50
C LEU A 144 7.90 3.36 -19.27
N TYR A 145 7.65 3.40 -20.59
CA TYR A 145 7.94 4.59 -21.40
C TYR A 145 7.04 5.78 -21.04
N TRP A 146 5.79 5.54 -20.66
CA TRP A 146 4.90 6.61 -20.20
C TRP A 146 5.43 7.26 -18.91
N HIS A 147 5.84 6.47 -17.92
CA HIS A 147 6.48 6.97 -16.71
C HIS A 147 7.79 7.71 -16.99
N GLN A 148 8.67 7.15 -17.85
CA GLN A 148 9.91 7.83 -18.25
C GLN A 148 9.66 9.18 -18.94
N LEU A 149 8.62 9.29 -19.77
CA LEU A 149 8.22 10.57 -20.37
C LEU A 149 7.73 11.56 -19.31
N LYS A 150 6.92 11.11 -18.33
CA LYS A 150 6.45 11.95 -17.22
C LYS A 150 7.59 12.41 -16.30
N GLU A 151 8.56 11.55 -16.00
CA GLU A 151 9.79 11.92 -15.29
C GLU A 151 10.59 12.97 -16.06
N MET A 152 10.81 12.77 -17.37
CA MET A 152 11.55 13.71 -18.22
C MET A 152 10.85 15.07 -18.35
N ALA A 153 9.51 15.09 -18.33
CA ALA A 153 8.69 16.31 -18.33
C ALA A 153 8.53 16.93 -16.93
N GLY A 154 9.15 16.38 -15.88
CA GLY A 154 9.05 16.86 -14.50
C GLY A 154 7.66 16.68 -13.87
N LEU A 155 6.81 15.85 -14.46
CA LEU A 155 5.46 15.53 -13.98
C LEU A 155 5.46 14.40 -12.95
N GLU A 156 6.46 13.53 -12.99
CA GLU A 156 6.71 12.49 -11.99
C GLU A 156 8.11 12.61 -11.38
N VAL A 157 8.24 12.18 -10.13
CA VAL A 157 9.52 12.06 -9.43
C VAL A 157 9.93 10.59 -9.49
N PRO A 158 11.12 10.25 -10.02
CA PRO A 158 11.57 8.86 -10.12
C PRO A 158 11.60 8.17 -8.76
N ASP A 159 11.26 6.89 -8.73
CA ASP A 159 11.13 6.15 -7.46
C ASP A 159 12.45 6.09 -6.66
N TRP A 160 13.60 6.01 -7.33
CA TRP A 160 14.90 6.06 -6.64
C TRP A 160 15.14 7.39 -5.91
N VAL A 161 14.61 8.52 -6.42
CA VAL A 161 14.68 9.84 -5.75
C VAL A 161 13.75 9.85 -4.54
N ARG A 162 12.55 9.27 -4.68
CA ARG A 162 11.57 9.12 -3.60
C ARG A 162 12.13 8.27 -2.46
N ASP A 163 12.77 7.15 -2.79
CA ASP A 163 13.40 6.22 -1.85
C ASP A 163 14.61 6.84 -1.15
N GLU A 164 15.48 7.56 -1.87
CA GLU A 164 16.64 8.25 -1.29
C GLU A 164 16.21 9.33 -0.29
N ILE A 165 15.25 10.19 -0.66
CA ILE A 165 14.68 11.22 0.23
C ILE A 165 13.96 10.56 1.43
N GLY A 166 13.24 9.46 1.21
CA GLY A 166 12.57 8.70 2.27
C GLY A 166 13.57 8.13 3.28
N SER A 167 14.65 7.52 2.79
CA SER A 167 15.74 6.98 3.60
C SER A 167 16.48 8.06 4.39
N GLU A 168 16.81 9.20 3.76
CA GLU A 168 17.45 10.33 4.44
C GLU A 168 16.55 10.91 5.55
N MET A 169 15.26 11.14 5.25
CA MET A 169 14.29 11.64 6.22
C MET A 169 14.07 10.66 7.39
N GLN A 170 14.07 9.36 7.13
CA GLN A 170 14.01 8.33 8.19
C GLN A 170 15.27 8.36 9.06
N ALA A 171 16.46 8.43 8.47
CA ALA A 171 17.72 8.51 9.21
C ALA A 171 17.80 9.79 10.08
N GLU A 172 17.33 10.93 9.58
CA GLU A 172 17.19 12.15 10.38
C GLU A 172 16.23 11.97 11.57
N PHE A 173 15.09 11.30 11.34
CA PHE A 173 14.10 11.07 12.39
C PHE A 173 14.66 10.16 13.49
N GLU A 174 15.34 9.08 13.12
CA GLU A 174 16.03 8.19 14.06
C GLU A 174 17.12 8.93 14.87
N ALA A 175 17.91 9.80 14.23
CA ALA A 175 18.92 10.62 14.89
C ALA A 175 18.29 11.63 15.89
N LYS A 176 17.18 12.29 15.52
CA LYS A 176 16.40 13.18 16.42
C LYS A 176 15.82 12.42 17.60
N LEU A 177 15.32 11.20 17.37
CA LEU A 177 14.76 10.32 18.41
C LEU A 177 15.85 9.83 19.38
N ALA A 178 17.02 9.44 18.87
CA ALA A 178 18.18 9.08 19.68
C ALA A 178 18.67 10.25 20.55
N THR A 179 18.76 11.45 19.97
CA THR A 179 19.14 12.69 20.69
C THR A 179 18.13 13.00 21.80
N ALA A 180 16.83 12.95 21.49
CA ALA A 180 15.77 13.17 22.49
C ALA A 180 15.82 12.14 23.63
N ARG A 181 16.07 10.86 23.34
CA ARG A 181 16.27 9.82 24.37
C ARG A 181 17.45 10.13 25.27
N GLN A 182 18.61 10.51 24.71
CA GLN A 182 19.79 10.90 25.48
C GLN A 182 19.50 12.12 26.37
N GLU A 183 18.79 13.14 25.87
CA GLU A 183 18.37 14.27 26.68
C GLU A 183 17.44 13.86 27.83
N PHE A 184 16.47 12.97 27.60
CA PHE A 184 15.59 12.49 28.66
C PHE A 184 16.34 11.67 29.70
N GLU A 185 17.28 10.82 29.29
CA GLU A 185 18.13 10.03 30.20
C GLU A 185 19.04 10.94 31.03
N ALA A 186 19.68 11.94 30.41
CA ALA A 186 20.48 12.94 31.11
C ALA A 186 19.64 13.74 32.13
N LYS A 187 18.44 14.19 31.75
CA LYS A 187 17.49 14.87 32.65
C LYS A 187 17.04 13.96 33.80
N LEU A 188 16.86 12.65 33.57
CA LEU A 188 16.53 11.68 34.61
C LEU A 188 17.70 11.47 35.59
N GLU A 189 18.95 11.39 35.12
CA GLU A 189 20.12 11.27 36.00
C GLU A 189 20.39 12.56 36.79
N GLU A 190 20.29 13.74 36.17
CA GLU A 190 20.34 15.02 36.88
C GLU A 190 19.25 15.10 37.96
N LEU A 191 18.02 14.69 37.63
CA LEU A 191 16.90 14.67 38.56
C LEU A 191 17.18 13.69 39.72
N LYS A 192 17.66 12.47 39.46
CA LYS A 192 18.05 11.48 40.48
C LYS A 192 19.16 11.98 41.40
N ALA A 193 20.17 12.67 40.85
CA ALA A 193 21.27 13.24 41.63
C ALA A 193 20.81 14.39 42.54
N THR A 194 19.86 15.20 42.06
CA THR A 194 19.40 16.41 42.75
C THR A 194 18.25 16.16 43.73
N TYR A 195 17.39 15.16 43.47
CA TYR A 195 16.22 14.82 44.29
C TYR A 195 16.53 14.62 45.79
N PRO A 196 17.56 13.82 46.18
CA PRO A 196 17.87 13.58 47.59
C PRO A 196 18.21 14.87 48.34
N GLN A 197 18.92 15.81 47.70
CA GLN A 197 19.29 17.08 48.31
C GLN A 197 18.09 18.00 48.49
N ILE A 198 17.19 18.07 47.50
CA ILE A 198 15.94 18.85 47.59
C ILE A 198 15.04 18.29 48.70
N ILE A 199 14.90 16.97 48.78
CA ILE A 199 14.10 16.31 49.84
C ILE A 199 14.72 16.56 51.21
N ALA A 200 16.02 16.31 51.38
CA ALA A 200 16.71 16.53 52.65
C ALA A 200 16.60 17.99 53.14
N ARG A 201 16.74 18.96 52.22
CA ARG A 201 16.57 20.38 52.51
C ARG A 201 15.12 20.71 52.93
N ARG A 202 14.10 20.24 52.21
CA ARG A 202 12.69 20.47 52.55
C ARG A 202 12.30 19.83 53.88
N LEU A 203 12.81 18.63 54.17
CA LEU A 203 12.62 17.96 55.47
C LEU A 203 13.26 18.79 56.60
N ALA A 204 14.48 19.27 56.42
CA ALA A 204 15.16 20.13 57.40
C ALA A 204 14.42 21.46 57.61
N GLU A 205 13.98 22.13 56.55
CA GLU A 205 13.19 23.37 56.61
C GLU A 205 11.84 23.14 57.33
N GLY A 206 11.17 22.02 57.06
CA GLY A 206 9.94 21.61 57.76
C GLY A 206 10.15 21.38 59.26
N LEU A 207 11.18 20.62 59.63
CA LEU A 207 11.55 20.37 61.03
C LEU A 207 11.90 21.68 61.76
N VAL A 208 12.70 22.56 61.16
CA VAL A 208 13.05 23.88 61.75
C VAL A 208 11.82 24.74 61.97
N LYS A 209 10.88 24.75 61.01
CA LYS A 209 9.59 25.46 61.15
C LYS A 209 8.73 24.89 62.29
N GLN A 210 8.71 23.58 62.47
CA GLN A 210 7.99 22.91 63.57
C GLN A 210 8.69 23.11 64.94
N GLY A 211 10.00 23.33 64.95
CA GLY A 211 10.80 23.59 66.16
C GLY A 211 10.68 25.00 66.75
N ASN A 212 9.98 25.93 66.07
CA ASN A 212 9.77 27.33 66.51
C ASN A 212 11.07 28.04 66.98
N GLY A 213 12.21 27.72 66.37
CA GLY A 213 13.52 28.32 66.69
C GLY A 213 14.18 27.89 68.01
N ASN A 214 13.50 27.10 68.85
CA ASN A 214 13.97 26.71 70.20
C ASN A 214 14.42 25.24 70.32
N ARG A 215 14.44 24.48 69.22
CA ARG A 215 14.91 23.09 69.16
C ARG A 215 15.81 22.89 67.96
N THR A 216 16.91 22.15 68.13
CA THR A 216 17.78 21.79 67.01
C THR A 216 17.17 20.61 66.22
N VAL A 217 17.66 20.40 65.00
CA VAL A 217 17.27 19.23 64.18
C VAL A 217 17.57 17.92 64.91
N ALA A 218 18.67 17.86 65.69
CA ALA A 218 19.02 16.69 66.50
C ALA A 218 18.00 16.44 67.63
N ASP A 219 17.51 17.49 68.30
CA ASP A 219 16.49 17.35 69.35
C ASP A 219 15.16 16.85 68.78
N LEU A 220 14.80 17.32 67.58
CA LEU A 220 13.57 16.90 66.89
C LEU A 220 13.65 15.46 66.39
N LEU A 221 14.78 15.05 65.79
CA LEU A 221 15.01 13.65 65.38
C LEU A 221 14.96 12.71 66.58
N LYS A 222 15.65 13.05 67.68
CA LYS A 222 15.63 12.27 68.92
C LYS A 222 14.22 12.18 69.54
N THR A 223 13.41 13.23 69.39
CA THR A 223 11.99 13.21 69.79
C THR A 223 11.19 12.27 68.90
N ALA A 224 11.39 12.30 67.58
CA ALA A 224 10.72 11.44 66.61
C ALA A 224 11.06 9.95 66.82
N GLU A 225 12.33 9.60 67.02
CA GLU A 225 12.78 8.23 67.36
C GLU A 225 12.10 7.68 68.63
N SER A 226 11.75 8.56 69.57
CA SER A 226 11.05 8.22 70.81
C SER A 226 9.53 8.34 70.76
N THR A 227 8.95 8.68 69.60
CA THR A 227 7.50 8.84 69.40
C THR A 227 6.93 7.66 68.60
N PRO A 228 6.20 6.72 69.22
CA PRO A 228 5.60 5.59 68.50
C PRO A 228 4.49 6.06 67.55
N GLY A 229 4.40 5.43 66.36
CA GLY A 229 3.27 5.64 65.43
C GLY A 229 3.40 6.80 64.45
N LEU A 230 4.60 7.32 64.21
CA LEU A 230 4.85 8.24 63.11
C LEU A 230 4.74 7.51 61.76
N GLU A 231 3.72 7.85 60.97
CA GLU A 231 3.61 7.36 59.59
C GLU A 231 4.63 8.05 58.67
N PRO A 232 5.22 7.34 57.68
CA PRO A 232 6.04 7.97 56.65
C PRO A 232 5.22 9.02 55.88
N ILE A 233 5.82 10.17 55.59
CA ILE A 233 5.22 11.12 54.65
C ILE A 233 5.19 10.45 53.27
N GLY A 234 4.01 9.98 52.86
CA GLY A 234 3.76 9.60 51.48
C GLY A 234 4.08 10.79 50.57
N ALA A 235 4.84 10.56 49.51
CA ALA A 235 5.31 11.60 48.60
C ALA A 235 4.19 12.10 47.66
N ASP A 236 3.13 12.69 48.23
CA ASP A 236 2.08 13.39 47.50
C ASP A 236 2.24 14.90 47.72
N VAL A 237 3.09 15.51 46.89
CA VAL A 237 3.36 16.96 46.91
C VAL A 237 3.38 17.49 45.49
N GLY A 238 2.22 17.90 44.97
CA GLY A 238 2.13 18.69 43.74
C GLY A 238 1.91 17.91 42.44
N GLY A 239 1.09 16.85 42.44
CA GLY A 239 0.41 16.39 41.23
C GLY A 239 1.17 15.44 40.29
N LEU A 240 2.34 14.94 40.68
CA LEU A 240 3.08 13.91 39.93
C LEU A 240 3.25 12.66 40.80
N ARG A 241 2.39 11.65 40.54
CA ARG A 241 2.51 10.32 41.14
C ARG A 241 3.55 9.50 40.40
N ILE A 242 4.64 9.14 41.09
CA ILE A 242 5.47 7.99 40.71
C ILE A 242 5.64 7.11 41.94
N GLY A 243 4.90 6.01 41.95
CA GLY A 243 5.03 4.92 42.92
C GLY A 243 4.69 3.59 42.21
N PRO A 244 5.37 2.49 42.55
CA PRO A 244 5.10 1.20 41.92
C PRO A 244 3.70 0.70 42.33
N SER A 245 2.82 0.52 41.35
CA SER A 245 1.48 -0.06 41.58
C SER A 245 1.60 -1.55 41.87
N GLY A 246 1.13 -2.01 43.04
CA GLY A 246 1.34 -3.40 43.48
C GLY A 246 0.53 -3.87 44.69
N GLY A 247 -0.82 -3.80 44.63
CA GLY A 247 -1.75 -4.57 45.48
C GLY A 247 -1.98 -4.07 46.94
N ASN A 248 -3.06 -4.44 47.65
CA ASN A 248 -4.15 -5.35 47.29
C ASN A 248 -5.41 -5.23 48.21
N GLY A 249 -6.62 -5.61 47.71
CA GLY A 249 -7.81 -6.03 48.50
C GLY A 249 -8.92 -5.00 48.78
N ALA A 250 -10.23 -5.36 48.89
CA ALA A 250 -10.91 -6.65 48.60
C ALA A 250 -12.48 -6.52 48.58
N GLY A 251 -13.16 -7.44 47.86
CA GLY A 251 -14.63 -7.68 47.85
C GLY A 251 -15.39 -6.99 46.68
N GLN A 252 -16.32 -7.60 45.93
CA GLN A 252 -17.02 -8.91 45.91
C GLN A 252 -17.73 -9.07 44.52
N ALA A 253 -18.30 -10.20 44.03
CA ALA A 253 -18.42 -11.61 44.43
C ALA A 253 -18.81 -12.53 43.22
N GLY A 254 -18.34 -13.78 43.16
CA GLY A 254 -18.84 -14.86 42.27
C GLY A 254 -18.34 -14.83 40.80
N GLY A 255 -18.19 -15.95 40.07
CA GLY A 255 -18.30 -17.38 40.39
C GLY A 255 -18.28 -18.27 39.12
N GLY A 256 -17.71 -19.48 39.20
CA GLY A 256 -17.52 -20.42 38.05
C GLY A 256 -16.13 -20.25 37.39
N ALA A 257 -15.23 -21.25 37.28
CA ALA A 257 -15.33 -22.63 36.75
C ALA A 257 -15.61 -22.65 35.23
N ALA A 258 -14.84 -23.35 34.37
CA ALA A 258 -13.88 -24.43 34.62
C ALA A 258 -12.75 -24.57 33.57
N GLN A 259 -11.71 -25.31 33.98
CA GLN A 259 -10.81 -26.22 33.22
C GLN A 259 -9.98 -25.73 32.00
N LYS A 260 -8.66 -25.96 32.16
CA LYS A 260 -7.72 -26.27 31.08
C LYS A 260 -8.11 -27.58 30.38
N GLU A 261 -7.60 -27.79 29.17
CA GLU A 261 -6.80 -28.99 28.93
C GLU A 261 -5.61 -28.69 27.99
N GLU A 262 -4.53 -29.46 28.13
CA GLU A 262 -3.25 -29.33 27.41
C GLU A 262 -3.05 -30.53 26.49
N GLY A 263 -2.28 -30.35 25.40
CA GLY A 263 -1.77 -31.44 24.55
C GLY A 263 -2.22 -31.31 23.08
N GLY A 264 -1.39 -31.65 22.10
CA GLY A 264 -0.01 -32.14 22.17
C GLY A 264 0.64 -32.23 20.79
N VAL A 265 1.96 -32.39 20.76
CA VAL A 265 2.77 -32.45 19.52
C VAL A 265 2.64 -33.80 18.81
N ALA A 266 2.55 -33.80 17.49
CA ALA A 266 2.93 -34.92 16.61
C ALA A 266 3.37 -34.41 15.23
N THR A 267 4.18 -35.22 14.53
CA THR A 267 5.01 -34.87 13.35
C THR A 267 4.69 -35.72 12.11
N MET A 268 5.25 -35.33 10.94
CA MET A 268 5.43 -36.13 9.71
C MET A 268 4.13 -36.42 8.91
N GLU A 269 4.13 -36.63 7.58
CA GLU A 269 5.18 -36.62 6.54
C GLU A 269 4.58 -36.34 5.13
N LYS A 270 5.42 -36.11 4.12
CA LYS A 270 5.06 -36.11 2.69
C LYS A 270 4.80 -37.57 2.22
N PRO A 271 4.08 -37.82 1.12
CA PRO A 271 4.83 -38.22 -0.09
C PRO A 271 4.24 -37.70 -1.42
N GLU A 272 4.96 -38.02 -2.50
CA GLU A 272 4.71 -37.60 -3.88
C GLU A 272 3.92 -38.65 -4.67
N SER A 273 3.30 -38.25 -5.79
CA SER A 273 3.13 -39.14 -6.95
C SER A 273 3.03 -38.35 -8.26
N VAL A 274 3.82 -38.77 -9.25
CA VAL A 274 3.87 -38.24 -10.62
C VAL A 274 2.90 -39.01 -11.53
N VAL A 275 2.27 -38.34 -12.50
CA VAL A 275 1.82 -38.97 -13.75
C VAL A 275 2.00 -38.03 -14.94
N GLU A 276 2.14 -38.61 -16.13
CA GLU A 276 2.70 -38.01 -17.36
C GLU A 276 1.75 -38.25 -18.56
N ALA A 277 1.97 -37.49 -19.65
CA ALA A 277 1.37 -37.63 -20.99
C ALA A 277 -0.06 -37.05 -21.17
N ALA A 278 -0.48 -36.60 -22.37
CA ALA A 278 0.17 -36.62 -23.69
C ALA A 278 -0.17 -35.37 -24.54
N ALA A 279 0.58 -35.12 -25.61
CA ALA A 279 0.29 -34.07 -26.58
C ALA A 279 -0.80 -34.47 -27.59
N ALA A 280 -1.55 -33.49 -28.10
CA ALA A 280 -2.43 -33.59 -29.26
C ALA A 280 -2.06 -32.52 -30.29
N GLU A 281 -2.13 -32.86 -31.58
CA GLU A 281 -1.90 -31.94 -32.71
C GLU A 281 -3.14 -31.08 -32.99
N PRO A 282 -3.01 -29.89 -33.62
CA PRO A 282 -4.09 -28.91 -33.70
C PRO A 282 -5.18 -29.29 -34.70
N GLU A 283 -6.44 -29.04 -34.33
CA GLU A 283 -7.56 -29.01 -35.28
C GLU A 283 -7.58 -27.69 -36.07
N GLU A 284 -8.10 -27.74 -37.30
CA GLU A 284 -8.21 -26.58 -38.19
C GLU A 284 -9.38 -25.68 -37.73
N GLU A 285 -9.09 -24.61 -36.98
CA GLU A 285 -10.08 -23.57 -36.65
C GLU A 285 -10.63 -22.90 -37.93
N GLU A 286 -11.95 -22.96 -38.14
CA GLU A 286 -12.61 -22.26 -39.24
C GLU A 286 -12.41 -20.73 -39.11
N ASP A 287 -12.17 -20.03 -40.23
CA ASP A 287 -11.96 -18.58 -40.26
C ASP A 287 -13.28 -17.82 -40.03
N VAL A 288 -13.75 -17.83 -38.78
CA VAL A 288 -14.77 -16.90 -38.30
C VAL A 288 -14.12 -15.51 -38.28
N GLY A 289 -14.54 -14.67 -39.22
CA GLY A 289 -13.99 -13.32 -39.36
C GLY A 289 -14.18 -12.52 -38.08
N LEU A 290 -13.10 -12.37 -37.31
CA LEU A 290 -12.96 -11.44 -36.19
C LEU A 290 -13.09 -9.99 -36.67
N ALA A 291 -14.33 -9.58 -36.96
CA ALA A 291 -14.76 -8.20 -36.92
C ALA A 291 -14.84 -7.80 -35.45
N MET A 292 -13.67 -7.55 -34.86
CA MET A 292 -13.57 -6.95 -33.54
C MET A 292 -13.90 -5.47 -33.71
N GLU A 293 -15.18 -5.11 -33.59
CA GLU A 293 -15.53 -3.74 -33.25
C GLU A 293 -15.12 -3.53 -31.78
N PRO A 294 -14.08 -2.72 -31.49
CA PRO A 294 -13.86 -2.26 -30.13
C PRO A 294 -15.09 -1.47 -29.71
N TYR A 295 -15.36 -1.39 -28.41
CA TYR A 295 -16.49 -0.62 -27.87
C TYR A 295 -16.24 0.90 -27.87
N ILE A 296 -15.35 1.38 -28.76
CA ILE A 296 -14.62 2.65 -28.71
C ILE A 296 -14.77 3.39 -30.04
#